data_AF-C6A0Y3-F1
#
_entry.id   AF-C6A0Y3-F1
#
_cell.length_a   1.000
_cell.length_b   1.000
_cell.length_c   1.000
_cell.angle_alpha   90.00
_cell.angle_beta   90.00
_cell.angle_gamma   90.00
#
_symmetry.space_group_name_H-M   'P 1'
#
loop_
_entity.id
_entity.type
_entity.pdbx_description
1 polymer ?
#
loop_
_entity_poly.entity_id
_entity_poly.type
_entity_poly.pdbx_seq_one_letter_code
_entity_poly.pdbx_strand_id
1 'polypeptide(L)'
;MKVVLKPIFDAPLTPDFIEVIRAKLIGKEVKEGDTVEIDLLGKALQFKVIYSEPKLIRVNKDTKIELTEEEIFSLTLDFEKEIRDVLFSEKWIVILLENEVLILNQKGHKIFNQKFDNLKKAKASNGIIAVIHNGGKKLTLIHL
;
A
#
# COMPACT_ATOMS: atom_id res chain seq x y z
N MET A 1 -3.70 -19.07 -0.59
CA MET A 1 -4.14 -18.49 -1.88
C MET A 1 -5.33 -17.59 -1.61
N LYS A 2 -5.20 -16.30 -1.91
CA LYS A 2 -6.22 -15.29 -1.55
C LYS A 2 -6.43 -14.32 -2.71
N VAL A 3 -7.68 -13.91 -2.92
CA VAL A 3 -8.08 -12.84 -3.85
C VAL A 3 -9.05 -11.91 -3.13
N VAL A 4 -8.79 -10.61 -3.20
CA VAL A 4 -9.69 -9.56 -2.71
C VAL A 4 -10.21 -8.78 -3.90
N LEU A 5 -11.53 -8.70 -4.03
CA LEU A 5 -12.21 -8.03 -5.13
C LEU A 5 -12.98 -6.81 -4.60
N LYS A 6 -12.99 -5.74 -5.41
CA LYS A 6 -13.82 -4.56 -5.19
C LYS A 6 -14.86 -4.45 -6.31
N PRO A 7 -16.16 -4.41 -5.99
CA PRO A 7 -17.20 -4.08 -6.97
C PRO A 7 -16.95 -2.70 -7.59
N ILE A 8 -17.07 -2.57 -8.92
CA ILE A 8 -17.01 -1.27 -9.63
C ILE A 8 -18.44 -0.68 -9.80
N PHE A 9 -19.36 -1.09 -8.94
CA PHE A 9 -20.76 -0.69 -8.97
C PHE A 9 -21.26 -0.46 -7.55
N ASP A 10 -22.26 0.41 -7.42
CA ASP A 10 -22.84 0.80 -6.14
C ASP A 10 -24.14 0.02 -5.90
N ALA A 11 -23.99 -1.25 -5.54
CA ALA A 11 -25.11 -2.11 -5.17
C ALA A 11 -24.70 -3.09 -4.06
N PRO A 12 -25.56 -3.34 -3.06
CA PRO A 12 -25.26 -4.25 -1.98
C PRO A 12 -25.12 -5.68 -2.50
N LEU A 13 -24.02 -6.34 -2.16
CA LEU A 13 -23.81 -7.76 -2.40
C LEU A 13 -24.12 -8.55 -1.12
N THR A 14 -25.09 -9.44 -1.18
CA THR A 14 -25.34 -10.40 -0.11
C THR A 14 -24.18 -11.39 0.03
N PRO A 15 -23.97 -11.98 1.22
CA PRO A 15 -22.92 -12.98 1.44
C PRO A 15 -22.99 -14.18 0.47
N ASP A 16 -24.20 -14.55 0.04
CA ASP A 16 -24.43 -15.67 -0.89
C ASP A 16 -23.77 -15.48 -2.26
N PHE A 17 -23.53 -14.23 -2.68
CA PHE A 17 -22.83 -13.96 -3.94
C PHE A 17 -21.36 -14.41 -3.90
N ILE A 18 -20.73 -14.53 -2.72
CA ILE A 18 -19.33 -14.96 -2.62
C ILE A 18 -19.16 -16.39 -3.16
N GLU A 19 -20.11 -17.27 -2.88
CA GLU A 19 -20.12 -18.65 -3.39
C GLU A 19 -20.24 -18.67 -4.92
N VAL A 20 -21.14 -17.83 -5.47
CA VAL A 20 -21.35 -17.71 -6.92
C VAL A 20 -20.11 -17.13 -7.62
N ILE A 21 -19.53 -16.07 -7.05
CA ILE A 21 -18.28 -15.45 -7.52
C ILE A 21 -17.16 -16.50 -7.55
N ARG A 22 -17.01 -17.29 -6.48
CA ARG A 22 -16.03 -18.38 -6.42
C ARG A 22 -16.25 -19.37 -7.54
N ALA A 23 -17.47 -19.87 -7.71
CA ALA A 23 -17.80 -20.82 -8.76
C ALA A 23 -17.49 -20.30 -10.17
N LYS A 24 -17.73 -19.00 -10.43
CA LYS A 24 -17.46 -18.35 -11.72
C LYS A 24 -15.98 -18.04 -11.97
N LEU A 25 -15.18 -17.89 -10.91
CA LEU A 25 -13.76 -17.59 -11.02
C LEU A 25 -12.88 -18.84 -11.02
N ILE A 26 -13.34 -19.98 -10.50
CA ILE A 26 -12.56 -21.23 -10.53
C ILE A 26 -12.04 -21.54 -11.93
N GLY A 27 -10.74 -21.82 -12.01
CA GLY A 27 -10.02 -22.13 -13.24
C GLY A 27 -9.49 -20.91 -13.99
N LYS A 28 -9.97 -19.69 -13.68
CA LYS A 28 -9.47 -18.43 -14.25
C LYS A 28 -8.17 -17.98 -13.58
N GLU A 29 -7.33 -17.31 -14.37
CA GLU A 29 -6.17 -16.58 -13.85
C GLU A 29 -6.57 -15.14 -13.53
N VAL A 30 -6.11 -14.66 -12.39
CA VAL A 30 -6.44 -13.36 -11.83
C VAL A 30 -5.15 -12.73 -11.34
N LYS A 31 -4.92 -11.46 -11.69
CA LYS A 31 -3.74 -10.70 -11.24
C LYS A 31 -4.17 -9.44 -10.49
N GLU A 32 -3.39 -9.07 -9.49
CA GLU A 32 -3.58 -7.80 -8.79
C GLU A 32 -3.55 -6.62 -9.78
N GLY A 33 -4.55 -5.74 -9.68
CA GLY A 33 -4.76 -4.60 -10.58
C GLY A 33 -5.71 -4.87 -11.75
N ASP A 34 -6.02 -6.13 -12.07
CA ASP A 34 -6.93 -6.47 -13.18
C ASP A 34 -8.39 -6.12 -12.85
N THR A 35 -9.20 -5.98 -13.90
CA THR A 35 -10.66 -5.98 -13.80
C THR A 35 -11.18 -7.30 -14.34
N VAL A 36 -11.96 -8.02 -13.55
CA VAL A 36 -12.62 -9.27 -13.94
C VAL A 36 -14.12 -9.05 -14.11
N GLU A 37 -14.68 -9.64 -15.17
CA GLU A 37 -16.11 -9.70 -15.41
C GLU A 37 -16.70 -11.00 -14.88
N ILE A 38 -17.73 -10.85 -14.04
CA ILE A 38 -18.42 -11.95 -13.39
C ILE A 38 -19.91 -11.80 -13.67
N ASP A 39 -20.48 -12.82 -14.33
CA ASP A 39 -21.90 -12.88 -14.58
C ASP A 39 -22.65 -13.26 -13.30
N LEU A 40 -23.40 -12.30 -12.76
CA LEU A 40 -24.27 -12.44 -11.59
C LEU A 40 -25.70 -12.09 -12.01
N LEU A 41 -26.63 -13.03 -11.84
CA LEU A 41 -28.04 -12.87 -12.18
C LEU A 41 -28.30 -12.45 -13.65
N GLY A 42 -27.46 -12.92 -14.58
CA GLY A 42 -27.58 -12.60 -16.01
C GLY A 42 -27.02 -11.23 -16.39
N LYS A 43 -26.27 -10.58 -15.50
CA LYS A 43 -25.56 -9.32 -15.77
C LYS A 43 -24.06 -9.53 -15.56
N ALA A 44 -23.27 -9.12 -16.55
CA ALA A 44 -21.83 -9.04 -16.43
C ALA A 44 -21.45 -7.85 -15.53
N LEU A 45 -21.07 -8.15 -14.29
CA LEU A 45 -20.65 -7.17 -13.31
C LEU A 45 -19.12 -7.15 -13.21
N GLN A 46 -18.56 -5.95 -13.12
CA GLN A 46 -17.12 -5.73 -13.09
C GLN A 46 -16.60 -5.61 -11.66
N PHE A 47 -15.52 -6.33 -11.39
CA PHE A 47 -14.82 -6.32 -10.12
C PHE A 47 -13.34 -6.03 -10.35
N LYS A 48 -12.77 -5.08 -9.61
CA LYS A 48 -11.33 -4.83 -9.59
C LYS A 48 -10.66 -5.79 -8.62
N VAL A 49 -9.55 -6.39 -9.03
CA VAL A 49 -8.70 -7.21 -8.17
C VAL A 49 -7.80 -6.28 -7.37
N ILE A 50 -8.16 -6.06 -6.11
CA ILE A 50 -7.42 -5.14 -5.22
C ILE A 50 -6.17 -5.81 -4.66
N TYR A 51 -6.24 -7.12 -4.40
CA TYR A 51 -5.12 -7.87 -3.86
C TYR A 51 -5.19 -9.32 -4.29
N SER A 52 -4.03 -9.92 -4.58
CA SER A 52 -3.93 -11.37 -4.81
C SER A 52 -2.64 -11.94 -4.27
N GLU A 53 -2.74 -13.12 -3.65
CA GLU A 53 -1.59 -13.86 -3.13
C GLU A 53 -1.65 -15.32 -3.62
N PRO A 54 -0.74 -15.74 -4.52
CA PRO A 54 0.32 -14.95 -5.17
C PRO A 54 -0.21 -13.86 -6.14
N LYS A 55 0.64 -12.89 -6.53
CA LYS A 55 0.30 -11.73 -7.40
C LYS A 55 -0.39 -12.10 -8.73
N LEU A 56 -0.08 -13.28 -9.27
CA LEU A 56 -0.80 -13.93 -10.36
C LEU A 56 -1.26 -15.28 -9.84
N ILE A 57 -2.56 -15.48 -9.77
CA ILE A 57 -3.17 -16.65 -9.15
C ILE A 57 -4.18 -17.30 -10.11
N ARG A 58 -4.08 -18.62 -10.25
CA ARG A 58 -5.16 -19.42 -10.83
C ARG A 58 -6.12 -19.84 -9.72
N VAL A 59 -7.36 -19.34 -9.78
CA VAL A 59 -8.36 -19.56 -8.73
C VAL A 59 -8.76 -21.04 -8.70
N ASN A 60 -8.76 -21.62 -7.50
CA ASN A 60 -9.18 -23.00 -7.23
C ASN A 60 -10.18 -23.03 -6.05
N LYS A 61 -10.63 -24.23 -5.65
CA LYS A 61 -11.62 -24.41 -4.58
C LYS A 61 -11.14 -23.91 -3.21
N ASP A 62 -9.83 -23.96 -2.97
CA ASP A 62 -9.19 -23.56 -1.71
C ASP A 62 -8.80 -22.07 -1.71
N THR A 63 -9.04 -21.36 -2.82
CA THR A 63 -8.73 -19.94 -2.93
C THR A 63 -9.73 -19.13 -2.11
N LYS A 64 -9.24 -18.41 -1.10
CA LYS A 64 -10.06 -17.52 -0.28
C LYS A 64 -10.43 -16.28 -1.10
N ILE A 65 -11.72 -16.02 -1.26
CA ILE A 65 -12.24 -14.83 -1.95
C ILE A 65 -12.90 -13.92 -0.92
N GLU A 66 -12.53 -12.65 -0.92
CA GLU A 66 -13.07 -11.60 -0.07
C GLU A 66 -13.54 -10.42 -0.92
N LEU A 67 -14.56 -9.71 -0.43
CA LEU A 67 -15.06 -8.48 -1.03
C LEU A 67 -14.69 -7.29 -0.14
N THR A 68 -14.30 -6.18 -0.75
CA THR A 68 -14.01 -4.92 -0.06
C THR A 68 -14.71 -3.76 -0.75
N GLU A 69 -15.19 -2.81 0.04
CA GLU A 69 -15.64 -1.50 -0.45
C GLU A 69 -14.46 -0.51 -0.54
N GLU A 70 -13.44 -0.72 0.29
CA GLU A 70 -12.25 0.11 0.36
C GLU A 70 -11.28 -0.17 -0.80
N GLU A 71 -10.70 0.88 -1.36
CA GLU A 71 -9.59 0.74 -2.29
C GLU A 71 -8.29 0.70 -1.51
N ILE A 72 -7.59 -0.43 -1.56
CA ILE A 72 -6.27 -0.59 -0.96
C ILE A 72 -5.24 -0.34 -2.06
N PHE A 73 -4.45 0.71 -1.91
CA PHE A 73 -3.30 0.97 -2.77
C PHE A 73 -2.01 0.59 -2.03
N SER A 74 -1.21 -0.27 -2.65
CA SER A 74 0.11 -0.63 -2.13
C SER A 74 1.20 -0.03 -3.02
N LEU A 75 2.21 0.54 -2.39
CA LEU A 75 3.42 1.05 -3.05
C LEU A 75 4.63 0.50 -2.32
N THR A 76 5.47 -0.22 -3.05
CA THR A 76 6.78 -0.66 -2.56
C THR A 76 7.85 0.25 -3.16
N LEU A 77 8.71 0.78 -2.31
CA LEU A 77 9.85 1.59 -2.70
C LEU A 77 11.13 0.82 -2.37
N ASP A 78 11.97 0.60 -3.38
CA ASP A 78 13.25 -0.07 -3.21
C ASP A 78 14.33 0.93 -2.78
N PHE A 79 15.14 0.55 -1.79
CA PHE A 79 16.24 1.37 -1.27
C PHE A 79 17.55 0.59 -1.34
N GLU A 80 18.60 1.22 -1.86
CA GLU A 80 19.95 0.66 -1.86
C GLU A 80 20.56 0.58 -0.44
N LYS A 81 20.11 1.48 0.45
CA LYS A 81 20.55 1.56 1.84
C LYS A 81 19.47 1.00 2.76
N GLU A 82 19.90 0.43 3.89
CA GLU A 82 18.98 -0.04 4.93
C GLU A 82 18.18 1.13 5.54
N ILE A 83 16.87 0.89 5.73
CA ILE A 83 15.98 1.81 6.44
C ILE A 83 16.19 1.60 7.94
N ARG A 84 16.71 2.63 8.62
CA ARG A 84 16.93 2.62 10.07
C ARG A 84 15.66 2.89 10.87
N ASP A 85 14.80 3.78 10.37
CA ASP A 85 13.55 4.17 11.03
C ASP A 85 12.59 4.83 10.05
N VAL A 86 11.29 4.81 10.37
CA VAL A 86 10.23 5.48 9.62
C VAL A 86 9.33 6.24 10.59
N LEU A 87 9.23 7.56 10.42
CA LEU A 87 8.38 8.42 11.22
C LEU A 87 7.19 8.89 10.39
N PHE A 88 5.99 8.70 10.93
CA PHE A 88 4.76 9.17 10.32
C PHE A 88 4.34 10.52 10.90
N SER A 89 3.94 11.42 10.03
CA SER A 89 3.21 12.65 10.33
C SER A 89 1.92 12.65 9.50
N GLU A 90 0.97 13.53 9.83
CA GLU A 90 -0.33 13.57 9.14
C GLU A 90 -0.21 13.64 7.61
N LYS A 91 0.79 14.36 7.08
CA LYS A 91 0.96 14.58 5.63
C LYS A 91 2.23 13.96 5.04
N TRP A 92 3.14 13.49 5.89
CA TRP A 92 4.52 13.21 5.50
C TRP A 92 5.01 11.89 6.07
N ILE A 93 5.82 11.19 5.29
CA ILE A 93 6.53 9.98 5.70
C ILE A 93 8.02 10.33 5.71
N VAL A 94 8.65 10.26 6.88
CA VAL A 94 10.08 10.55 7.04
C VAL A 94 10.84 9.25 7.18
N ILE A 95 11.76 8.99 6.27
CA ILE A 95 12.59 7.80 6.22
C ILE A 95 14.00 8.18 6.65
N LEU A 96 14.52 7.47 7.64
CA LEU A 96 15.90 7.61 8.10
C LEU A 96 16.71 6.46 7.52
N LEU A 97 17.69 6.80 6.69
CA LEU A 97 18.72 5.88 6.22
C LEU A 97 19.98 6.08 7.09
N GLU A 98 21.07 5.39 6.77
CA GLU A 98 22.33 5.43 7.54
C GLU A 98 22.79 6.86 7.89
N ASN A 99 22.89 7.73 6.88
CA ASN A 99 23.38 9.11 6.98
C ASN A 99 22.49 10.11 6.24
N GLU A 100 21.23 9.78 6.01
CA GLU A 100 20.34 10.53 5.13
C GLU A 100 18.92 10.54 5.67
N VAL A 101 18.26 11.69 5.52
CA VAL A 101 16.83 11.84 5.82
C VAL A 101 16.11 12.12 4.52
N LEU A 102 15.14 11.26 4.20
CA LEU A 102 14.27 11.37 3.05
C LEU A 102 12.84 11.66 3.54
N ILE A 103 12.16 12.62 2.90
CA ILE A 103 10.77 12.96 3.23
C ILE A 103 9.93 12.71 1.98
N LEU A 104 8.88 11.92 2.15
CA LEU A 104 7.89 11.61 1.13
C LEU A 104 6.53 12.22 1.49
N ASN A 105 5.70 12.51 0.49
CA ASN A 105 4.27 12.71 0.73
C ASN A 105 3.56 11.36 0.92
N GLN A 106 2.26 11.41 1.24
CA GLN A 106 1.42 10.22 1.38
C GLN A 106 1.34 9.34 0.12
N LYS A 107 1.69 9.86 -1.06
CA LYS A 107 1.73 9.11 -2.33
C LYS A 107 3.09 8.46 -2.59
N GLY A 108 4.05 8.59 -1.68
CA GLY A 108 5.41 8.09 -1.83
C GLY A 108 6.32 8.94 -2.72
N HIS A 109 5.88 10.14 -3.15
CA HIS A 109 6.74 11.03 -3.91
C HIS A 109 7.74 11.73 -3.00
N LYS A 110 9.00 11.75 -3.42
CA LYS A 110 10.10 12.45 -2.75
C LYS A 110 9.90 13.96 -2.77
N ILE A 111 9.88 14.57 -1.58
CA ILE A 111 9.80 16.02 -1.38
C ILE A 111 11.15 16.59 -0.99
N PHE A 112 11.90 15.88 -0.14
CA PHE A 112 13.14 16.37 0.41
C PHE A 112 14.11 15.23 0.65
N ASN A 113 15.40 15.50 0.44
CA ASN A 113 16.48 14.59 0.79
C ASN A 113 17.71 15.39 1.16
N GLN A 114 18.26 15.08 2.34
CA GLN A 114 19.52 15.63 2.78
C GLN A 114 20.35 14.59 3.52
N LYS A 115 21.66 14.61 3.23
CA LYS A 115 22.66 13.85 4.00
C LYS A 115 23.12 14.62 5.24
N PHE A 116 23.38 13.89 6.31
CA PHE A 116 23.84 14.41 7.59
C PHE A 116 25.02 13.59 8.10
N ASP A 117 26.10 14.28 8.48
CA ASP A 117 27.24 13.63 9.12
C ASP A 117 26.85 13.09 10.50
N ASN A 118 27.17 11.82 10.78
CA ASN A 118 26.86 11.17 12.06
C ASN A 118 25.38 11.34 12.48
N LEU A 119 24.46 11.03 11.56
CA LEU A 119 23.01 11.07 11.81
C LEU A 119 22.63 10.16 12.98
N LYS A 120 22.10 10.77 14.04
CA LYS A 120 21.76 10.06 15.28
C LYS A 120 20.30 9.62 15.32
N LYS A 121 19.37 10.57 15.15
CA LYS A 121 17.92 10.34 15.15
C LYS A 121 17.17 11.54 14.57
N ALA A 122 15.90 11.34 14.25
CA ALA A 122 14.97 12.42 13.97
C ALA A 122 13.70 12.27 14.81
N LYS A 123 12.94 13.36 14.93
CA LYS A 123 11.58 13.38 15.47
C LYS A 123 10.72 14.25 14.57
N ALA A 124 9.47 13.85 14.36
CA ALA A 124 8.50 14.62 13.58
C ALA A 124 7.29 14.97 14.46
N SER A 125 6.85 16.23 14.42
CA SER A 125 5.62 16.68 15.07
C SER A 125 5.14 17.98 14.42
N ASN A 126 3.84 18.11 14.19
CA ASN A 126 3.21 19.37 13.76
C ASN A 126 3.90 20.07 12.57
N GLY A 127 4.29 19.32 11.53
CA GLY A 127 4.95 19.88 10.33
C GLY A 127 6.43 20.25 10.52
N ILE A 128 7.02 19.98 11.68
CA ILE A 128 8.44 20.21 11.95
C ILE A 128 9.14 18.86 12.10
N ILE A 129 10.28 18.69 11.43
CA ILE A 129 11.17 17.55 11.59
C ILE A 129 12.48 18.02 12.21
N ALA A 130 12.77 17.51 13.40
CA ALA A 130 13.98 17.79 14.16
C ALA A 130 14.99 16.67 13.92
N VAL A 131 16.12 16.98 13.29
CA VAL A 131 17.20 16.04 12.97
C VAL A 131 18.41 16.30 13.84
N ILE A 132 18.83 15.30 14.63
CA ILE A 132 20.02 15.38 15.49
C ILE A 132 21.17 14.67 14.80
N HIS A 133 22.26 15.41 14.55
CA HIS A 133 23.42 14.93 13.80
C HIS A 133 24.73 15.45 14.39
N ASN A 134 25.84 15.15 13.72
CA ASN A 134 27.20 15.50 14.12
C ASN A 134 27.54 15.05 15.55
N GLY A 135 27.28 13.77 15.84
CA GLY A 135 27.51 13.19 17.18
C GLY A 135 26.56 13.74 18.25
N GLY A 136 25.44 14.36 17.86
CA GLY A 136 24.49 14.98 18.78
C GLY A 136 24.77 16.45 19.09
N LYS A 137 25.71 17.08 18.38
CA LYS A 137 26.09 18.50 18.60
C LYS A 137 25.34 19.47 17.69
N LYS A 138 24.65 18.98 16.66
CA LYS A 138 23.86 19.80 15.74
C LYS A 138 22.41 19.32 15.70
N LEU A 139 21.51 20.31 15.65
CA LEU A 139 20.09 20.13 15.43
C LEU A 139 19.71 20.89 14.15
N THR A 140 19.11 20.20 13.19
CA THR A 140 18.51 20.81 12.01
C THR A 140 16.99 20.70 12.14
N LEU A 141 16.30 21.82 11.98
CA LEU A 141 14.84 21.88 11.92
C LEU A 141 14.42 22.04 10.46
N ILE A 142 13.58 21.12 9.99
CA ILE A 142 12.99 21.16 8.64
C ILE A 142 11.51 21.51 8.82
N HIS A 143 11.08 22.59 8.18
CA HIS A 143 9.69 23.04 8.18
C HIS A 143 9.03 22.63 6.86
N LEU A 144 7.85 22.00 6.94
CA LEU A 144 7.09 21.48 5.80
C LEU A 144 5.70 22.10 5.70
#